data_AF-A0A840ZFH4-F1
#
_entry.id   AF-A0A840ZFH4-F1
#
_cell.length_a   1.000
_cell.length_b   1.000
_cell.length_c   1.000
_cell.angle_alpha   90.00
_cell.angle_beta   90.00
_cell.angle_gamma   90.00
#
_symmetry.space_group_name_H-M   'P 1'
#
loop_
_entity.id
_entity.type
_entity.pdbx_description
1 polymer ?
#
loop_
_entity_poly.entity_id
_entity_poly.type
_entity_poly.pdbx_seq_one_letter_code
_entity_poly.pdbx_strand_id
1 'polypeptide(L)' 'MRLRPERPGHVWSYDFVEHRTHNGRKYRMLNVIDEFTRECLAIRVSRKLKAHDVIDVLSEVVSRVVV' A
#
# COMPACT_ATOMS: atom_id res chain seq x y z
N MET A 1 -20.22 -0.74 2.07
CA MET A 1 -20.25 0.55 2.79
C MET A 1 -18.81 0.94 3.06
N ARG A 2 -18.33 2.08 2.55
CA ARG A 2 -16.96 2.57 2.80
C ARG A 2 -16.97 3.41 4.07
N LEU A 3 -16.01 3.20 4.97
CA LEU A 3 -15.86 3.99 6.19
C LEU A 3 -15.45 5.43 5.82
N ARG A 4 -15.93 6.41 6.58
CA ARG A 4 -15.45 7.79 6.46
C ARG A 4 -14.16 7.93 7.27
N PRO A 5 -13.06 8.44 6.70
CA PRO A 5 -11.85 8.72 7.45
C PRO A 5 -12.06 9.94 8.36
N GLU A 6 -11.92 9.74 9.67
CA GLU A 6 -12.19 10.79 10.68
C GLU A 6 -10.93 11.33 11.37
N ARG A 7 -9.83 10.57 11.34
CA ARG A 7 -8.54 10.92 11.94
C ARG A 7 -7.39 10.14 11.27
N PRO A 8 -6.12 10.57 11.41
CA PRO A 8 -4.98 9.80 10.92
C PRO A 8 -4.99 8.37 11.49
N GLY A 9 -4.65 7.38 10.66
CA GLY A 9 -4.63 5.97 11.06
C GLY A 9 -6.01 5.29 11.12
N HIS A 10 -7.11 5.98 10.81
CA HIS A 10 -8.46 5.41 10.94
C HIS A 10 -8.85 4.50 9.77
N VAL A 11 -8.66 4.96 8.54
CA VAL A 11 -9.05 4.23 7.33
C VAL A 11 -7.90 4.29 6.34
N TRP A 12 -7.47 3.12 5.87
CA TRP A 12 -6.45 2.99 4.84
C TRP A 12 -7.04 2.40 3.57
N SER A 13 -6.54 2.88 2.45
CA SER A 13 -6.74 2.28 1.15
C SER A 13 -5.44 1.68 0.67
N TYR A 14 -5.51 0.53 0.01
CA TYR A 14 -4.38 -0.01 -0.72
C TYR A 14 -4.81 -0.46 -2.13
N ASP A 15 -3.91 -0.30 -3.08
CA ASP A 15 -4.15 -0.66 -4.47
C ASP A 15 -2.92 -1.28 -5.13
N PHE A 16 -3.12 -1.79 -6.34
CA PHE A 16 -2.04 -2.29 -7.18
C PHE A 16 -1.98 -1.54 -8.49
N VAL A 17 -0.81 -0.98 -8.79
CA VAL A 17 -0.52 -0.38 -10.10
C VAL A 17 0.46 -1.26 -10.87
N GLU A 18 0.15 -1.62 -12.11
CA GLU A 18 1.06 -2.34 -13.00
C GLU A 18 1.72 -1.39 -13.99
N HIS A 19 3.03 -1.53 -14.19
CA HIS A 19 3.75 -0.81 -15.24
C HIS A 19 4.85 -1.68 -15.85
N ARG A 20 5.58 -1.15 -16.84
CA ARG A 20 6.66 -1.84 -17.54
C ARG A 20 7.93 -1.00 -17.55
N THR A 21 9.07 -1.65 -17.38
CA THR A 21 10.37 -1.01 -17.58
C THR A 21 10.63 -0.77 -19.07
N HIS A 22 11.67 0.02 -19.41
CA HIS A 22 12.04 0.35 -20.79
C HIS A 22 12.22 -0.90 -21.69
N ASN A 23 12.64 -2.03 -21.13
CA ASN A 23 12.78 -3.32 -21.83
C ASN A 23 11.49 -4.17 -21.81
N GLY A 24 10.33 -3.58 -21.51
CA GLY A 24 9.02 -4.21 -21.54
C GLY A 24 8.70 -5.14 -20.36
N ARG A 25 9.60 -5.34 -19.39
CA ARG A 25 9.35 -6.24 -18.26
C ARG A 25 8.34 -5.63 -17.29
N LYS A 26 7.27 -6.37 -17.00
CA LYS A 26 6.22 -5.95 -16.07
C LYS A 26 6.72 -5.90 -14.62
N TYR A 27 6.19 -4.95 -13.87
CA TYR A 27 6.26 -4.90 -12.43
C TYR A 27 4.96 -4.33 -11.86
N ARG A 28 4.71 -4.63 -10.58
CA ARG A 28 3.55 -4.14 -9.84
C ARG A 28 4.02 -3.37 -8.61
N MET A 29 3.23 -2.38 -8.24
CA MET A 29 3.42 -1.54 -7.07
C MET A 29 2.20 -1.75 -6.18
N LEU A 30 2.41 -2.16 -4.93
CA LEU A 30 1.40 -2.09 -3.88
C LEU A 30 1.54 -0.73 -3.21
N ASN A 31 0.52 0.12 -3.33
CA ASN A 31 0.48 1.40 -2.66
C ASN A 31 -0.44 1.30 -1.45
N VAL A 32 -0.02 1.85 -0.31
CA VAL A 32 -0.84 1.98 0.90
C VAL A 32 -0.92 3.46 1.24
N ILE A 33 -2.15 3.96 1.43
CA ILE A 33 -2.44 5.38 1.65
C ILE A 33 -3.35 5.51 2.87
N ASP A 34 -3.02 6.46 3.73
CA ASP A 34 -3.94 6.93 4.76
C ASP A 34 -5.02 7.81 4.13
N GLU A 35 -6.30 7.44 4.27
CA GLU A 35 -7.37 8.17 3.61
C GLU A 35 -7.63 9.55 4.21
N PHE A 36 -7.28 9.77 5.48
CA PHE A 36 -7.48 11.05 6.15
C PHE A 36 -6.39 12.05 5.77
N THR A 37 -5.12 11.68 5.96
CA THR A 37 -3.98 12.57 5.70
C THR A 37 -3.59 12.62 4.23
N ARG A 38 -4.03 11.64 3.43
CA ARG A 38 -3.63 11.42 2.03
C ARG A 38 -2.13 11.11 1.90
N GLU A 39 -1.48 10.71 2.99
CA GLU A 39 -0.09 10.30 3.02
C GLU A 39 0.08 8.89 2.44
N CYS A 40 1.13 8.69 1.65
CA CYS A 40 1.51 7.37 1.19
C CYS A 40 2.38 6.68 2.24
N LEU A 41 1.80 5.71 2.95
CA LEU A 41 2.43 5.01 4.06
C LEU A 41 3.47 3.97 3.59
N ALA A 42 3.24 3.36 2.43
CA ALA A 42 4.15 2.40 1.84
C ALA A 42 3.94 2.26 0.32
N ILE A 43 5.04 2.06 -0.41
CA ILE A 43 5.03 1.61 -1.80
C ILE A 43 5.96 0.40 -1.91
N ARG A 44 5.40 -0.78 -2.20
CA ARG A 44 6.20 -1.99 -2.45
C ARG A 44 6.19 -2.33 -3.93
N VAL A 45 7.36 -2.25 -4.55
CA VAL A 45 7.56 -2.57 -5.96
C VAL A 45 8.13 -3.97 -6.11
N SER A 46 7.48 -4.83 -6.89
CA SER A 46 8.00 -6.16 -7.22
C SER A 46 7.53 -6.64 -8.58
N ARG A 47 8.28 -7.54 -9.21
CA ARG A 47 7.86 -8.22 -10.45
C ARG A 47 6.73 -9.22 -10.21
N LYS A 48 6.62 -9.74 -8.99
CA LYS A 48 5.54 -10.62 -8.53
C LYS A 48 5.21 -10.24 -7.09
N LEU A 49 3.97 -9.81 -6.87
CA LEU A 49 3.43 -9.59 -5.53
C LEU A 49 2.50 -10.74 -5.21
N LYS A 50 2.81 -11.46 -4.14
CA LYS A 50 1.99 -12.53 -3.56
C LYS A 50 1.28 -12.01 -2.31
N ALA A 51 0.34 -12.79 -1.80
CA ALA A 51 -0.40 -12.43 -0.59
C ALA A 51 0.51 -12.16 0.62
N HIS A 52 1.61 -12.94 0.78
CA HIS A 52 2.56 -12.70 1.86
C HIS A 52 3.23 -11.32 1.76
N ASP A 53 3.56 -10.85 0.55
CA ASP A 53 4.17 -9.53 0.37
C ASP A 53 3.22 -8.41 0.83
N VAL A 54 1.91 -8.61 0.64
CA VAL A 54 0.87 -7.66 1.11
C VAL A 54 0.79 -7.68 2.63
N ILE A 55 0.77 -8.88 3.24
CA ILE A 55 0.72 -9.05 4.69
C ILE A 55 1.95 -8.40 5.34
N ASP A 56 3.13 -8.61 4.78
CA ASP A 56 4.38 -8.03 5.30
C ASP A 56 4.34 -6.50 5.29
N VAL A 57 3.89 -5.90 4.18
CA VAL A 57 3.77 -4.45 4.05
C VAL A 57 2.73 -3.89 5.01
N LEU A 58 1.55 -4.52 5.12
CA LEU A 58 0.53 -4.06 6.06
C LEU A 58 0.99 -4.21 7.51
N SER A 59 1.71 -5.28 7.86
CA SER A 59 2.26 -5.49 9.20
C SER A 59 3.32 -4.44 9.55
N GLU A 60 4.17 -4.07 8.58
CA GLU A 60 5.15 -3.00 8.70
C GLU A 60 4.49 -1.63 8.91
N VAL A 61 3.40 -1.34 8.20
CA VAL A 61 2.68 -0.07 8.35
C VAL A 61 1.94 -0.01 9.68
N VAL A 62 1.27 -1.09 10.10
CA VAL A 62 0.61 -1.16 11.41
C VAL A 62 1.60 -0.96 12.55
N SER A 63 2.77 -1.60 12.50
CA SER A 63 3.75 -1.47 13.59
C SER A 63 4.31 -0.06 13.77
N ARG A 64 4.28 0.78 12.72
CA ARG A 64 4.69 2.19 12.78
C ARG A 64 3.65 3.13 13.39
N VAL A 65 2.37 2.78 13.31
CA VAL A 65 1.25 3.64 13.76
C VAL A 65 0.83 3.30 15.20
N VAL A 66 1.25 2.14 15.70
CA VAL A 66 0.93 1.65 17.07
C VAL A 66 2.06 1.97 18.07
N VAL A 67 3.15 2.62 17.65
CA VAL A 67 4.26 3.09 18.51
C VAL A 67 4.17 4.58 18.83
#